data_AF-A0A8J2PFS8-F1
#
_entry.id   AF-A0A8J2PFS8-F1
#
_cell.length_a   1.000
_cell.length_b   1.000
_cell.length_c   1.000
_cell.angle_alpha   90.00
_cell.angle_beta   90.00
_cell.angle_gamma   90.00
#
_symmetry.space_group_name_H-M   'P 1'
#
loop_
_entity.id
_entity.type
_entity.pdbx_description
1 polymer ?
#
loop_
_entity_poly.entity_id
_entity_poly.type
_entity_poly.pdbx_seq_one_letter_code
_entity_poly.pdbx_strand_id
1 'polypeptide(L)'
;MQNDSGEFVDLYVPRKCSASNRIIHAKDHASIQINLADVDETTGRMTETFKTYAICGAIRRMVNEFIKLIDFNAEYTWSSGC
;
A
#
# COMPACT_ATOMS: atom_id res chain seq x y z
N MET A 1 16.03 -7.54 12.81
CA MET A 1 16.65 -8.16 13.99
C MET A 1 17.85 -7.32 14.36
N GLN A 2 17.85 -6.82 15.59
CA GLN A 2 18.95 -6.03 16.14
C GLN A 2 19.67 -6.93 17.15
N ASN A 3 20.99 -6.97 17.10
CA ASN A 3 21.78 -7.70 18.09
C ASN A 3 21.85 -6.89 19.41
N ASP A 4 22.33 -7.52 20.49
CA ASP A 4 22.49 -6.85 21.80
C ASP A 4 23.52 -5.69 21.77
N SER A 5 24.35 -5.63 20.73
CA SER A 5 25.28 -4.52 20.46
C SER A 5 24.65 -3.37 19.65
N GLY A 6 23.36 -3.45 19.35
CA GLY A 6 22.61 -2.41 18.64
C GLY A 6 22.81 -2.40 17.11
N GLU A 7 23.52 -3.36 16.54
CA GLU A 7 23.77 -3.47 15.11
C GLU A 7 22.63 -4.23 14.41
N PHE A 8 22.24 -3.75 13.24
CA PHE A 8 21.23 -4.38 12.40
C PHE A 8 21.85 -5.56 11.63
N VAL A 9 21.40 -6.78 11.94
CA VAL A 9 21.90 -8.02 11.30
C VAL A 9 20.99 -8.51 10.16
N ASP A 10 19.97 -7.74 9.77
CA ASP A 10 19.08 -8.11 8.65
C ASP A 10 19.66 -7.69 7.30
N LEU A 11 19.54 -8.56 6.29
CA LEU A 11 19.91 -8.23 4.90
C LEU A 11 18.99 -7.16 4.28
N TYR A 12 17.69 -7.19 4.60
CA TYR A 12 16.72 -6.17 4.19
C TYR A 12 15.44 -6.29 5.01
N VAL A 13 14.69 -5.19 5.12
CA VAL A 13 13.34 -5.19 5.70
C VAL A 13 12.32 -5.39 4.57
N PRO A 14 11.57 -6.50 4.56
CA PRO A 14 10.64 -6.80 3.48
C PRO A 14 9.42 -5.87 3.50
N ARG A 15 8.85 -5.62 2.31
CA ARG A 15 7.63 -4.82 2.18
C ARG A 15 6.43 -5.56 2.75
N LYS A 16 5.56 -4.82 3.46
CA LYS A 16 4.29 -5.33 3.98
C LYS A 16 3.16 -4.95 3.02
N CYS A 17 2.21 -5.85 2.83
CA CYS A 17 1.02 -5.58 2.05
C CYS A 17 0.11 -4.61 2.80
N SER A 18 -0.36 -3.55 2.13
CA SER A 18 -1.23 -2.52 2.73
C SER A 18 -2.60 -3.05 3.14
N ALA A 19 -3.11 -4.08 2.48
CA ALA A 19 -4.45 -4.62 2.74
C ALA A 19 -4.49 -5.68 3.86
N SER A 20 -3.49 -6.57 3.92
CA SER A 20 -3.46 -7.70 4.88
C SER A 20 -2.31 -7.64 5.88
N ASN A 21 -1.45 -6.61 5.83
CA ASN A 21 -0.21 -6.51 6.60
C ASN A 21 0.72 -7.74 6.48
N ARG A 22 0.50 -8.61 5.49
CA ARG A 22 1.32 -9.78 5.23
C ARG A 22 2.64 -9.37 4.58
N ILE A 23 3.73 -10.02 4.99
CA ILE A 23 5.05 -9.83 4.40
C ILE A 23 5.04 -10.37 2.96
N ILE A 24 5.47 -9.54 2.00
CA ILE A 24 5.63 -9.93 0.60
C ILE A 24 6.96 -10.66 0.44
N HIS A 25 6.89 -11.94 0.08
CA HIS A 25 8.07 -12.77 -0.15
C HIS A 25 8.69 -12.43 -1.52
N ALA A 26 10.02 -12.55 -1.65
CA ALA A 26 10.73 -12.32 -2.91
C ALA A 26 10.25 -13.18 -4.09
N LYS A 27 9.67 -14.36 -3.84
CA LYS A 27 9.12 -15.28 -4.87
C LYS A 27 7.68 -14.97 -5.27
N ASP A 28 7.05 -13.97 -4.66
CA ASP A 28 5.67 -13.57 -4.99
C ASP A 28 5.64 -12.64 -6.22
N HIS A 29 5.68 -13.25 -7.40
CA HIS A 29 5.59 -12.53 -8.69
C HIS A 29 4.21 -11.96 -8.99
N ALA A 30 3.19 -12.32 -8.21
CA ALA A 30 1.86 -11.73 -8.33
C ALA A 30 1.74 -10.44 -7.51
N SER A 31 2.72 -10.12 -6.66
CA SER A 31 2.73 -8.84 -5.93
C SER A 31 2.89 -7.66 -6.89
N ILE A 32 2.16 -6.58 -6.61
CA ILE A 32 2.21 -5.35 -7.40
C ILE A 32 2.32 -4.15 -6.48
N GLN A 33 2.86 -3.07 -7.03
CA GLN A 33 2.87 -1.76 -6.41
C GLN A 33 2.01 -0.83 -7.27
N ILE A 34 1.00 -0.23 -6.67
CA ILE A 34 0.13 0.73 -7.33
C ILE A 34 0.45 2.10 -6.77
N ASN A 35 0.68 3.06 -7.66
CA ASN A 35 0.81 4.46 -7.30
C ASN A 35 -0.48 5.16 -7.72
N LEU A 36 -1.23 5.68 -6.76
CA LEU A 36 -2.36 6.54 -6.99
C LEU A 36 -1.88 7.99 -6.97
N ALA A 37 -2.09 8.71 -8.07
CA ALA A 37 -1.86 10.15 -8.10
C ALA A 37 -2.99 10.85 -7.35
N ASP A 38 -2.66 11.72 -6.41
CA ASP A 38 -3.67 12.61 -5.82
C ASP A 38 -4.00 13.72 -6.82
N VAL A 39 -5.27 14.09 -6.92
CA VAL A 39 -5.79 15.08 -7.85
C VAL A 39 -6.24 16.31 -7.07
N ASP A 40 -5.90 17.49 -7.57
CA ASP A 40 -6.40 18.75 -7.00
C ASP A 40 -7.89 18.93 -7.30
N GLU A 41 -8.70 19.21 -6.27
CA GLU A 41 -10.17 19.26 -6.32
C GLU A 41 -10.71 20.33 -7.28
N THR A 42 -9.94 21.39 -7.50
CA THR A 42 -10.41 22.56 -8.27
C THR A 42 -10.01 22.53 -9.74
N THR A 43 -8.82 22.02 -10.06
CA THR A 43 -8.29 22.02 -11.43
C THR A 43 -8.23 20.64 -12.08
N GLY A 44 -8.51 19.56 -11.33
CA GLY A 44 -8.53 18.19 -11.85
C GLY A 44 -7.18 17.73 -12.41
N ARG A 45 -6.10 18.48 -12.13
CA ARG A 45 -4.76 18.16 -12.57
C ARG A 45 -4.11 17.22 -11.56
N MET A 46 -3.30 16.30 -12.07
CA MET A 46 -2.49 15.43 -11.24
C MET A 46 -1.51 16.30 -10.45
N THR A 47 -1.50 16.12 -9.13
CA THR A 47 -0.49 16.70 -8.26
C THR A 47 0.78 15.85 -8.34
N GLU A 48 1.91 16.37 -7.86
CA GLU A 48 3.17 15.62 -7.78
C GLU A 48 3.21 14.58 -6.65
N THR A 49 2.16 14.51 -5.83
CA THR A 49 2.06 13.56 -4.71
C THR A 49 1.39 12.26 -5.15
N PHE A 50 2.03 11.15 -4.79
CA PHE A 50 1.55 9.80 -5.09
C PHE A 50 1.41 8.99 -3.80
N LYS A 51 0.26 8.35 -3.62
CA LYS A 51 0.04 7.34 -2.59
C LYS A 51 0.39 5.97 -3.16
N THR A 52 1.43 5.36 -2.60
CA THR A 52 1.89 4.04 -3.00
C THR A 52 1.28 2.96 -2.12
N TYR A 53 0.60 2.00 -2.75
CA TYR A 53 0.05 0.81 -2.10
C TYR A 53 0.79 -0.44 -2.58
N ALA A 54 1.12 -1.34 -1.65
CA ALA A 54 1.74 -2.63 -1.96
C ALA A 54 0.71 -3.75 -1.74
N ILE A 55 0.46 -4.54 -2.78
CA ILE A 55 -0.52 -5.64 -2.74
C ILE A 55 0.22 -6.97 -2.89
N CYS A 56 -0.09 -7.93 -2.01
CA CYS A 56 0.44 -9.29 -2.12
C CYS A 56 -0.35 -10.13 -3.14
N GLY A 57 0.29 -11.12 -3.74
CA GLY A 57 -0.30 -11.98 -4.76
C GLY A 57 -1.49 -12.82 -4.28
N ALA A 58 -1.55 -13.12 -2.99
CA ALA A 58 -2.67 -13.87 -2.40
C ALA A 58 -4.00 -13.11 -2.52
N ILE A 59 -3.98 -11.79 -2.31
CA ILE A 59 -5.15 -10.91 -2.41
C ILE A 59 -5.66 -10.84 -3.84
N ARG A 60 -4.77 -10.85 -4.83
CA ARG A 60 -5.18 -10.83 -6.24
C ARG A 60 -5.92 -12.11 -6.67
N ARG A 61 -5.63 -13.25 -6.03
CA ARG A 61 -6.40 -14.49 -6.27
C ARG A 61 -7.80 -14.42 -5.65
N MET A 62 -8.01 -13.53 -4.68
CA MET A 62 -9.28 -13.34 -3.99
C MET A 62 -9.87 -11.98 -4.38
N VAL A 63 -10.68 -11.97 -5.46
CA VAL A 63 -11.25 -10.75 -6.08
C VAL A 63 -11.90 -9.78 -5.07
N ASN A 64 -12.46 -10.31 -3.98
CA ASN A 64 -13.22 -9.54 -3.00
C ASN A 64 -12.38 -8.58 -2.13
N GLU A 65 -11.07 -8.79 -2.01
CA GLU A 65 -10.23 -7.96 -1.13
C GLU A 65 -9.59 -6.76 -1.86
N PHE A 66 -9.66 -6.71 -3.20
CA PHE A 66 -9.24 -5.54 -3.99
C PHE A 66 -10.14 -4.31 -3.76
N ILE A 67 -11.45 -4.54 -3.53
CA ILE A 67 -12.44 -3.47 -3.30
C ILE A 67 -12.12 -2.68 -2.01
N LYS A 68 -11.63 -3.36 -0.97
CA LYS A 68 -11.29 -2.72 0.33
C LYS A 68 -10.21 -1.64 0.22
N LEU A 69 -9.32 -1.73 -0.78
CA LEU A 69 -8.29 -0.71 -1.00
C LEU A 69 -8.86 0.59 -1.57
N ILE A 70 -10.01 0.51 -2.24
CA ILE A 70 -10.73 1.68 -2.77
C ILE A 70 -11.53 2.33 -1.64
N ASP A 71 -12.16 1.52 -0.77
CA ASP A 71 -12.94 2.01 0.38
C ASP A 71 -12.09 2.74 1.43
N PHE A 72 -10.83 2.33 1.64
CA PHE A 72 -9.93 3.01 2.57
C PHE A 72 -9.66 4.48 2.18
N ASN A 73 -9.83 4.84 0.90
CA ASN A 73 -9.72 6.21 0.43
C ASN A 73 -11.09 6.94 0.44
N ALA A 74 -12.20 6.20 0.30
CA ALA A 74 -13.55 6.76 0.32
C ALA A 74 -13.98 7.24 1.72
N GLU A 75 -13.49 6.64 2.80
CA GLU A 75 -13.80 7.11 4.17
C GLU A 75 -13.13 8.45 4.55
N TYR A 76 -12.04 8.85 3.87
CA TYR A 76 -11.37 10.12 4.14
C TYR A 76 -11.84 11.29 3.26
N THR A 77 -12.62 11.06 2.19
CA THR A 77 -13.15 12.15 1.35
C THR A 77 -14.60 12.55 1.68
N TRP A 78 -15.30 11.78 2.54
CA TRP A 78 -16.66 12.10 2.98
C TRP A 78 -16.74 12.66 4.42
N SER A 79 -15.61 12.84 5.12
CA SER A 79 -15.55 13.38 6.48
C SER A 79 -15.15 14.86 6.59
N SER A 80 -14.83 15.53 5.48
CA SER A 80 -14.49 16.96 5.44
C SER A 80 -15.53 17.86 4.76
N GLY A 81 -16.75 17.35 4.53
CA GLY A 81 -17.86 18.07 3.91
C GLY A 81 -19.12 18.05 4.75
N CYS A 82 -19.08 18.64 5.94
CA CYS A 82 -20.24 19.08 6.72
C CYS A 82 -19.85 20.31 7.54
#